data_AF-A0A836YMF4-F1
#
_entry.id   AF-A0A836YMF4-F1
#
_cell.length_a   1.000
_cell.length_b   1.000
_cell.length_c   1.000
_cell.angle_alpha   90.00
_cell.angle_beta   90.00
_cell.angle_gamma   90.00
#
_symmetry.space_group_name_H-M   'P 1'
#
loop_
_entity.id
_entity.type
_entity.pdbx_description
1 polymer ?
#
loop_
_entity_poly.entity_id
_entity_poly.type
_entity_poly.pdbx_seq_one_letter_code
_entity_poly.pdbx_strand_id
1 'polypeptide(L)'
;MSDFIFFLREKNQNNRLTHIVVESRGKNEDSQLKLGFRRICDPFGNYHNKILPFEIIFASKKTNSSGLQFADLVARPIGRHVINPSQSNRAFDILKAKFYCKGGRGAVGSNYNGYGLKIYP
;
A
#
# COMPACT_ATOMS: atom_id res chain seq x y z
N MET A 1 2.21 -6.04 -4.50
CA MET A 1 3.20 -6.26 -3.41
C MET A 1 4.64 -6.04 -3.84
N SER A 2 5.01 -6.30 -5.10
CA SER A 2 6.34 -6.03 -5.67
C SER A 2 6.86 -4.61 -5.41
N ASP A 3 6.06 -3.59 -5.68
CA ASP A 3 6.48 -2.19 -5.54
C ASP A 3 6.60 -1.73 -4.09
N PHE A 4 5.84 -2.36 -3.20
CA PHE A 4 5.98 -2.11 -1.77
C PHE A 4 7.36 -2.57 -1.26
N ILE A 5 7.89 -3.68 -1.79
CA ILE A 5 9.25 -4.13 -1.47
C ILE A 5 10.28 -3.10 -1.96
N PHE A 6 10.11 -2.59 -3.18
CA PHE A 6 11.02 -1.57 -3.72
C PHE A 6 10.95 -0.26 -2.92
N PHE A 7 9.76 0.15 -2.50
CA PHE A 7 9.59 1.26 -1.57
C PHE A 7 10.34 1.01 -0.25
N LEU A 8 10.19 -0.16 0.37
CA LEU A 8 10.90 -0.48 1.60
C LEU A 8 12.42 -0.55 1.40
N ARG A 9 12.90 -1.02 0.24
CA ARG A 9 14.32 -0.99 -0.14
C ARG A 9 14.84 0.43 -0.24
N GLU A 10 14.10 1.33 -0.89
CA GLU A 10 14.43 2.75 -0.95
C GLU A 10 14.56 3.37 0.46
N LYS A 11 13.78 2.86 1.43
CA LYS A 11 13.83 3.28 2.84
C LYS A 11 14.84 2.51 3.70
N ASN A 12 15.59 1.58 3.13
CA ASN A 12 16.47 0.66 3.87
C ASN A 12 15.74 -0.15 4.96
N GLN A 13 14.46 -0.48 4.74
CA GLN A 13 13.60 -1.24 5.67
C GLN A 13 13.26 -2.65 5.18
N ASN A 14 13.71 -3.06 3.99
CA ASN A 14 13.31 -4.31 3.34
C ASN A 14 13.75 -5.60 4.05
N ASN A 15 14.66 -5.52 5.02
CA ASN A 15 15.13 -6.67 5.81
C ASN A 15 14.44 -6.75 7.18
N ARG A 16 13.46 -5.88 7.45
CA ARG A 16 12.71 -5.88 8.71
C ARG A 16 11.32 -6.45 8.50
N LEU A 17 10.81 -7.12 9.53
CA LEU A 17 9.42 -7.54 9.57
C LEU A 17 8.52 -6.30 9.43
N THR A 18 7.71 -6.27 8.39
CA THR A 18 6.77 -5.17 8.16
C THR A 18 5.35 -5.65 8.46
N HIS A 19 4.74 -5.07 9.48
CA HIS A 19 3.36 -5.33 9.83
C HIS A 19 2.42 -4.55 8.91
N ILE A 20 1.52 -5.26 8.23
CA ILE A 20 0.46 -4.69 7.42
C ILE A 20 -0.82 -4.79 8.22
N VAL A 21 -1.23 -3.65 8.79
CA VAL A 21 -2.43 -3.58 9.62
C VAL A 21 -3.64 -3.33 8.73
N VAL A 22 -4.65 -4.18 8.85
CA VAL A 22 -5.93 -4.08 8.12
C VAL A 22 -7.08 -4.08 9.12
N GLU A 23 -8.18 -3.42 8.78
CA GLU A 23 -9.41 -3.49 9.58
C GLU A 23 -10.05 -4.87 9.44
N SER A 24 -10.38 -5.51 10.57
CA SER A 24 -11.08 -6.79 10.65
C SER A 24 -12.52 -6.67 10.13
N ARG A 25 -12.95 -7.64 9.31
CA ARG A 25 -14.29 -7.68 8.71
C ARG A 25 -15.12 -8.88 9.14
N GLY A 26 -14.52 -9.83 9.85
CA GLY A 26 -15.16 -11.04 10.32
C GLY A 26 -14.21 -12.22 10.28
N LYS A 27 -14.46 -13.27 11.07
CA LYS A 27 -13.53 -14.41 11.20
C LYS A 27 -13.27 -15.10 9.85
N ASN A 28 -14.29 -15.22 9.01
CA ASN A 28 -14.18 -15.92 7.73
C ASN A 28 -13.40 -15.08 6.72
N GLU A 29 -13.74 -13.80 6.59
CA GLU A 29 -13.09 -12.82 5.73
C GLU A 29 -11.63 -12.66 6.11
N ASP A 30 -11.34 -12.48 7.39
CA ASP A 30 -9.98 -12.32 7.92
C ASP A 30 -9.14 -13.59 7.65
N SER A 31 -9.72 -14.78 7.82
CA SER A 31 -9.04 -16.05 7.55
C SER A 31 -8.72 -16.24 6.07
N GLN A 32 -9.67 -15.93 5.18
CA GLN A 32 -9.46 -16.01 3.74
C GLN A 32 -8.38 -15.01 3.28
N LEU A 33 -8.45 -13.76 3.77
CA LEU A 33 -7.46 -12.74 3.44
C LEU A 33 -6.07 -13.13 3.97
N LYS A 34 -5.98 -13.66 5.19
CA LYS A 34 -4.72 -14.15 5.76
C LYS A 34 -4.10 -15.28 4.93
N LEU A 35 -4.91 -16.22 4.45
CA LEU A 35 -4.46 -17.31 3.60
C LEU A 35 -3.94 -16.78 2.25
N GLY A 36 -4.69 -15.91 1.59
CA GLY A 36 -4.27 -15.27 0.33
C GLY A 36 -2.99 -14.45 0.50
N PHE A 37 -2.88 -13.70 1.60
CA PHE A 37 -1.71 -12.92 1.94
C PHE A 37 -0.46 -13.79 2.14
N ARG A 38 -0.59 -14.90 2.86
CA ARG A 38 0.52 -15.86 3.05
C ARG A 38 1.04 -16.40 1.72
N ARG A 39 0.13 -16.80 0.82
CA ARG A 39 0.51 -17.26 -0.52
C ARG A 39 1.32 -16.21 -1.28
N ILE A 40 0.95 -14.94 -1.20
CA ILE A 40 1.71 -13.85 -1.84
C ILE A 40 3.11 -13.69 -1.19
N CYS A 41 3.23 -13.90 0.12
CA CYS A 41 4.50 -13.78 0.82
C CYS A 41 5.43 -14.99 0.60
N ASP A 42 4.86 -16.14 0.24
CA ASP A 42 5.63 -17.35 -0.08
C ASP A 42 6.37 -17.21 -1.42
N PRO A 43 7.59 -17.79 -1.54
CA PRO A 43 8.40 -17.71 -2.76
C PRO A 43 7.64 -18.12 -4.02
N PHE A 44 6.83 -19.17 -3.96
CA PHE A 44 6.07 -19.68 -5.11
C PHE A 44 4.90 -18.80 -5.52
N GLY A 45 4.46 -17.86 -4.67
CA GLY A 45 3.32 -16.99 -4.93
C GLY A 45 3.69 -15.53 -5.21
N ASN A 46 4.98 -15.20 -5.33
CA ASN A 46 5.40 -13.90 -5.82
C ASN A 46 6.43 -13.97 -6.95
N TYR A 47 6.36 -12.97 -7.82
CA TYR A 47 7.26 -12.82 -8.95
C TYR A 47 8.76 -12.74 -8.58
N HIS A 48 9.08 -12.44 -7.32
CA HIS A 48 10.46 -12.33 -6.87
C HIS A 48 11.06 -13.66 -6.41
N ASN A 49 10.26 -14.73 -6.33
CA ASN A 49 10.67 -16.03 -5.80
C ASN A 49 11.38 -15.93 -4.44
N LYS A 50 10.87 -15.05 -3.56
CA LYS A 50 11.48 -14.76 -2.24
C LYS A 50 10.45 -14.82 -1.14
N ILE A 51 10.90 -15.16 0.07
CA ILE A 51 10.10 -14.97 1.27
C ILE A 51 9.99 -13.47 1.52
N LEU A 52 8.77 -12.95 1.56
CA LEU A 52 8.51 -11.56 1.91
C LEU A 52 8.32 -11.45 3.43
N PRO A 53 9.11 -10.62 4.14
CA PRO A 53 9.03 -10.50 5.61
C PRO A 53 7.85 -9.60 6.02
N PHE A 54 6.64 -9.97 5.59
CA PHE A 54 5.41 -9.22 5.87
C PHE A 54 4.48 -10.05 6.74
N GLU A 55 3.87 -9.40 7.71
CA GLU A 55 2.86 -10.01 8.57
C GLU A 55 1.58 -9.17 8.54
N ILE A 56 0.45 -9.82 8.22
CA ILE A 56 -0.85 -9.17 8.27
C ILE A 56 -1.43 -9.21 9.69
N ILE A 57 -1.83 -8.06 10.20
CA ILE A 57 -2.46 -7.90 11.50
C ILE A 57 -3.88 -7.37 11.30
N PHE A 58 -4.85 -8.04 11.89
CA PHE A 58 -6.25 -7.61 11.86
C PHE A 58 -6.56 -6.78 13.11
N ALA A 59 -6.88 -5.50 12.91
CA ALA A 59 -7.31 -4.59 13.96
C ALA A 59 -8.83 -4.58 14.05
N SER A 60 -9.39 -4.68 15.26
CA SER A 60 -10.83 -4.57 15.44
C SER A 60 -11.33 -3.17 15.05
N LYS A 61 -12.59 -3.05 14.62
CA LYS A 61 -13.18 -1.72 14.34
C LYS A 61 -13.23 -0.79 15.58
N LYS A 62 -13.21 -1.38 16.79
CA LYS A 62 -13.14 -0.62 18.05
C LYS A 62 -11.76 -0.06 18.32
N THR A 63 -10.74 -0.59 17.67
CA THR A 63 -9.37 -0.10 17.73
C THR A 63 -9.33 1.24 17.00
N ASN A 64 -9.29 2.34 17.74
CA ASN A 64 -9.18 3.71 17.22
C ASN A 64 -7.78 3.96 16.64
N SER A 65 -7.43 3.23 15.57
CA SER A 65 -6.12 3.29 14.93
C SER A 65 -6.03 4.54 14.07
N SER A 66 -5.25 5.53 14.54
CA SER A 66 -4.97 6.74 13.78
C SER A 66 -4.36 6.43 12.41
N GLY A 67 -3.57 5.37 12.29
CA GLY A 67 -2.98 4.94 11.02
C GLY A 67 -4.02 4.51 9.98
N LEU A 68 -5.04 3.76 10.38
CA LEU A 68 -6.15 3.38 9.49
C LEU A 68 -6.95 4.61 9.06
N GLN A 69 -7.23 5.53 10.00
CA GLN A 69 -7.90 6.79 9.68
C GLN A 69 -7.10 7.65 8.70
N PHE A 70 -5.78 7.73 8.87
CA PHE A 70 -4.91 8.41 7.91
C PHE A 70 -4.96 7.76 6.53
N ALA A 71 -5.00 6.42 6.45
CA ALA A 71 -5.13 5.73 5.18
C ALA A 71 -6.44 6.11 4.46
N ASP A 72 -7.55 6.16 5.19
CA ASP A 72 -8.87 6.56 4.65
C ASP A 72 -8.87 8.02 4.16
N LEU A 73 -8.26 8.92 4.92
CA LEU A 73 -8.12 10.34 4.55
C LEU A 73 -7.30 10.52 3.26
N VAL A 74 -6.28 9.68 3.05
CA VAL A 74 -5.41 9.70 1.87
C VAL A 74 -6.11 9.08 0.65
N ALA A 75 -6.96 8.07 0.84
CA ALA A 75 -7.61 7.36 -0.26
C ALA A 75 -8.56 8.25 -1.08
N ARG A 76 -9.39 9.07 -0.42
CA ARG A 76 -10.40 9.92 -1.09
C ARG A 76 -9.83 10.92 -2.10
N PRO A 77 -8.81 11.75 -1.78
CA PRO A 77 -8.23 12.68 -2.74
C PRO A 77 -7.54 11.96 -3.91
N ILE A 78 -6.98 10.77 -3.70
CA ILE A 78 -6.42 9.94 -4.79
C ILE A 78 -7.54 9.47 -5.73
N GLY A 79 -8.59 8.87 -5.18
CA GLY A 79 -9.73 8.41 -5.98
C GLY A 79 -10.39 9.54 -6.78
N ARG A 80 -10.56 10.72 -6.18
CA ARG A 80 -11.06 11.90 -6.89
C ARG A 80 -10.19 12.34 -8.07
N HIS A 81 -8.88 12.37 -7.89
CA HIS A 81 -7.95 12.73 -8.96
C HIS A 81 -8.01 11.73 -10.13
N VAL A 82 -8.16 10.43 -9.82
CA VAL A 82 -8.29 9.38 -10.84
C VAL A 82 -9.61 9.50 -11.61
N ILE A 83 -10.74 9.74 -10.91
CA ILE A 83 -12.07 9.82 -11.53
C ILE A 83 -12.27 11.13 -12.31
N ASN A 84 -11.78 12.26 -11.79
CA ASN A 84 -11.97 13.57 -12.39
C ASN A 84 -10.64 14.37 -12.40
N PRO A 85 -9.74 14.05 -13.35
CA PRO A 85 -8.39 14.61 -13.37
C PRO A 85 -8.34 16.10 -13.72
N SER A 86 -9.36 16.65 -14.40
CA SER A 86 -9.42 18.08 -14.75
C SER A 86 -9.78 18.96 -13.56
N GLN A 87 -10.40 18.40 -12.53
CA GLN A 87 -10.78 19.15 -11.33
C GLN A 87 -9.55 19.35 -10.42
N SER A 88 -9.34 20.59 -9.98
CA SER A 88 -8.27 20.92 -9.05
C SER A 88 -8.38 20.13 -7.73
N ASN A 89 -7.24 19.63 -7.26
CA ASN A 89 -7.17 18.76 -6.09
C ASN A 89 -5.87 18.96 -5.31
N ARG A 90 -5.84 20.03 -4.50
CA ARG A 90 -4.68 20.39 -3.67
C ARG A 90 -4.22 19.28 -2.72
N ALA A 91 -5.16 18.49 -2.19
CA ALA A 91 -4.83 17.36 -1.33
C ALA A 91 -4.04 16.31 -2.09
N PHE A 92 -4.46 15.96 -3.32
CA PHE A 92 -3.70 15.07 -4.18
C PHE A 92 -2.31 15.65 -4.52
N ASP A 93 -2.22 16.94 -4.80
CA ASP A 93 -0.94 17.60 -5.09
C ASP A 93 0.08 17.50 -3.94
N ILE A 94 -0.37 17.47 -2.70
CA ILE A 94 0.50 17.22 -1.54
C ILE A 94 0.87 15.73 -1.46
N LEU A 95 -0.07 14.84 -1.76
CA LEU A 95 0.12 13.40 -1.65
C LEU A 95 1.03 12.82 -2.74
N LYS A 96 1.05 13.38 -3.96
CA LYS A 96 1.89 12.87 -5.06
C LYS A 96 3.37 12.81 -4.67
N ALA A 97 3.83 13.74 -3.83
CA ALA A 97 5.21 13.77 -3.34
C ALA A 97 5.53 12.69 -2.27
N LYS A 98 4.53 11.94 -1.83
CA LYS A 98 4.67 10.83 -0.87
C LYS A 98 4.64 9.46 -1.54
N PHE A 99 4.29 9.38 -2.82
CA PHE A 99 4.23 8.13 -3.55
C PHE A 99 5.61 7.55 -3.82
N TYR A 100 5.66 6.23 -3.93
CA TYR A 100 6.79 5.56 -4.55
C TYR A 100 6.82 5.86 -6.06
N CYS A 101 7.96 6.32 -6.56
CA CYS A 101 8.12 6.80 -7.92
C CYS A 101 9.23 6.00 -8.62
N LYS A 102 9.08 5.74 -9.92
CA LYS A 102 10.17 5.16 -10.72
C LYS A 102 11.35 6.15 -10.75
N GLY A 103 12.55 5.69 -10.38
CA GLY A 103 13.70 6.57 -10.14
C GLY A 103 13.84 7.02 -8.67
N GLY A 104 12.96 6.53 -7.81
CA GLY A 104 13.00 6.70 -6.36
C GLY A 104 12.83 8.16 -5.91
N ARG A 105 13.57 8.57 -4.88
CA ARG A 105 13.45 9.91 -4.28
C ARG A 105 13.78 11.08 -5.21
N GLY A 106 14.59 10.86 -6.24
CA GLY A 106 14.92 11.89 -7.23
C GLY A 106 13.74 12.24 -8.17
N ALA A 107 12.74 11.37 -8.27
CA ALA A 107 11.61 11.51 -9.19
C ALA A 107 10.27 11.78 -8.45
N VAL A 108 10.32 12.17 -7.19
CA VAL A 108 9.14 12.31 -6.33
C VAL A 108 8.08 13.22 -6.94
N GLY A 109 6.83 12.75 -6.94
CA GLY A 109 5.70 13.48 -7.55
C GLY A 109 5.62 13.35 -9.07
N SER A 110 6.53 12.61 -9.70
CA SER A 110 6.51 12.24 -11.11
C SER A 110 6.64 10.72 -11.26
N ASN A 111 6.28 10.15 -12.41
CA ASN A 111 6.48 8.71 -12.71
C ASN A 111 5.99 7.73 -11.63
N TYR A 112 4.90 8.06 -10.93
CA TYR A 112 4.30 7.22 -9.89
C TYR A 112 3.26 6.22 -10.45
N ASN A 113 2.75 6.47 -11.67
CA ASN A 113 1.77 5.60 -12.32
C ASN A 113 2.37 4.21 -12.59
N GLY A 114 1.65 3.15 -12.20
CA GLY A 114 2.10 1.76 -12.29
C GLY A 114 3.05 1.34 -11.17
N TYR A 115 3.51 2.28 -10.34
CA TYR A 115 4.41 2.06 -9.19
C TYR A 115 3.67 2.38 -7.88
N GLY A 116 3.76 3.63 -7.40
CA GLY A 116 3.09 4.10 -6.19
C GLY A 116 1.60 4.35 -6.34
N LEU A 117 1.09 4.54 -7.56
CA LEU A 117 -0.33 4.55 -7.89
C LEU A 117 -0.62 3.48 -8.93
N LYS A 118 -1.45 2.51 -8.57
CA LYS A 118 -1.93 1.46 -9.48
C LYS A 118 -3.44 1.50 -9.56
N ILE A 119 -3.94 1.44 -10.78
CA ILE A 119 -5.36 1.44 -11.09
C ILE A 119 -5.63 0.11 -11.77
N TYR A 120 -6.60 -0.63 -11.26
CA TYR A 120 -7.05 -1.91 -11.80
C TYR A 120 -8.53 -1.75 -12.20
N PRO A 121 -8.98 -2.43 -13.28
CA PRO A 121 -10.40 -2.53 -13.60
C PRO A 121 -11.19 -3.27 -12.52
#